data_AF-A0A158KJB0-F1
#
_entry.id   AF-A0A158KJB0-F1
#
_cell.length_a   1.000
_cell.length_b   1.000
_cell.length_c   1.000
_cell.angle_alpha   90.00
_cell.angle_beta   90.00
_cell.angle_gamma   90.00
#
_symmetry.space_group_name_H-M   'P 1'
#
loop_
_entity.id
_entity.type
_entity.pdbx_description
1 polymer ?
#
loop_
_entity_poly.entity_id
_entity_poly.type
_entity_poly.pdbx_seq_one_letter_code
_entity_poly.pdbx_strand_id
1 'polypeptide(L)'
;MRKVTHAEVWEYPDGRVQLRAAERLLPYREYDRLTEVDQGAIVEHKRLSHALELAEMMQAQRDDRSISGSPSRTNRGVKVRSPKRVPGTKESREFTRDDLEQMIGQLSQQHAAAAESGTKANHRSGKAR
;
A
#
# COMPACT_ATOMS: atom_id res chain seq x y z
N MET A 1 27.97 -8.64 -18.74
CA MET A 1 26.67 -8.02 -19.09
C MET A 1 26.90 -6.93 -20.13
N ARG A 2 26.22 -6.97 -21.29
CA ARG A 2 26.26 -5.87 -22.26
C ARG A 2 25.36 -4.75 -21.73
N LYS A 3 25.86 -3.52 -21.63
CA LYS A 3 25.04 -2.35 -21.28
C LYS A 3 24.06 -2.09 -22.43
N VAL A 4 22.77 -1.96 -22.09
CA VAL A 4 21.74 -1.46 -23.00
C VAL A 4 21.73 0.06 -22.86
N THR A 5 22.07 0.77 -23.93
CA THR A 5 22.21 2.24 -23.91
C THR A 5 20.86 2.95 -24.11
N HIS A 6 19.92 2.32 -24.82
CA HIS A 6 18.60 2.86 -25.12
C HIS A 6 17.57 1.72 -25.14
N ALA A 7 16.39 1.95 -24.57
CA ALA A 7 15.29 1.00 -24.56
C ALA A 7 13.99 1.69 -24.98
N GLU A 8 13.19 1.00 -25.78
CA GLU A 8 11.87 1.42 -26.23
C GLU A 8 10.79 0.69 -25.43
N VAL A 9 9.70 1.40 -25.13
CA VAL A 9 8.54 0.86 -24.40
C VAL A 9 7.33 0.91 -25.31
N TRP A 10 6.73 -0.25 -25.58
CA TRP A 10 5.50 -0.39 -26.35
C TRP A 10 4.37 -0.76 -25.39
N GLU A 11 3.33 0.07 -25.32
CA GLU A 11 2.12 -0.21 -24.53
C GLU A 11 0.95 -0.54 -25.45
N TYR A 12 0.34 -1.70 -25.25
CA TYR A 12 -0.83 -2.14 -26.02
C TYR A 12 -2.14 -1.74 -25.32
N PRO A 13 -3.28 -1.63 -26.05
CA PRO A 13 -4.57 -1.26 -25.48
C PRO A 13 -5.07 -2.21 -24.38
N ASP A 14 -4.68 -3.48 -24.44
CA ASP A 14 -4.97 -4.51 -23.42
C ASP A 14 -4.10 -4.39 -22.15
N GLY A 15 -3.20 -3.41 -22.13
CA GLY A 15 -2.32 -3.14 -21.00
C GLY A 15 -1.00 -3.89 -21.02
N ARG A 16 -0.75 -4.77 -22.00
CA ARG A 16 0.55 -5.43 -22.14
C ARG A 16 1.65 -4.41 -22.45
N VAL A 17 2.83 -4.65 -21.89
CA VAL A 17 4.02 -3.82 -22.12
C VAL A 17 5.10 -4.69 -22.78
N GLN A 18 5.77 -4.17 -23.80
CA GLN A 18 6.98 -4.79 -24.36
C GLN A 18 8.15 -3.83 -24.23
N LEU A 19 9.28 -4.34 -23.72
CA LEU A 19 10.55 -3.64 -23.69
C LEU A 19 11.44 -4.13 -24.84
N ARG A 20 11.98 -3.23 -25.64
CA ARG A 20 12.87 -3.54 -26.76
C ARG A 20 14.16 -2.74 -26.69
N ALA A 21 15.25 -3.32 -27.16
CA ALA A 21 16.50 -2.60 -27.39
C ALA A 21 17.21 -3.18 -28.62
N ALA A 22 17.63 -2.32 -29.54
CA ALA A 22 18.23 -2.74 -30.82
C ALA A 22 17.40 -3.84 -31.50
N GLU A 23 16.10 -3.59 -31.65
CA GLU A 23 15.09 -4.50 -32.25
C GLU A 23 14.86 -5.83 -31.52
N ARG A 24 15.53 -6.08 -30.39
CA ARG A 24 15.37 -7.30 -29.60
C ARG A 24 14.47 -7.08 -28.38
N LEU A 25 13.60 -8.04 -28.11
CA LEU A 25 12.80 -8.10 -26.89
C LEU A 25 13.69 -8.31 -25.65
N LEU A 26 13.47 -7.48 -24.64
CA LEU A 26 14.10 -7.58 -23.33
C LEU A 26 13.20 -8.36 -22.38
N PRO A 27 13.73 -9.36 -21.65
CA PRO A 27 12.99 -9.99 -20.57
C PRO A 27 12.74 -8.94 -19.48
N TYR A 28 11.51 -8.90 -18.98
CA TYR A 28 11.13 -8.03 -17.89
C TYR A 28 10.25 -8.78 -16.91
N ARG A 29 10.20 -8.28 -15.68
CA ARG A 29 9.22 -8.69 -14.68
C ARG A 29 8.56 -7.43 -14.18
N GLU A 30 7.23 -7.47 -14.05
CA GLU A 30 6.50 -6.39 -13.40
C GLU A 30 6.96 -6.31 -11.95
N TYR A 31 7.42 -5.13 -11.55
CA TYR A 31 7.85 -4.87 -10.18
C TYR A 31 6.86 -3.91 -9.55
N ASP A 32 5.98 -4.46 -8.73
CA ASP A 32 5.08 -3.68 -7.90
C ASP A 32 5.82 -3.21 -6.64
N ARG A 33 5.86 -1.89 -6.44
CA ARG A 33 6.52 -1.26 -5.28
C ARG A 33 5.55 -0.93 -4.15
N LEU A 34 4.25 -1.13 -4.36
CA LEU A 34 3.19 -0.71 -3.47
C LEU A 34 2.32 -1.90 -3.06
N THR A 35 2.96 -3.00 -2.66
CA THR A 35 2.24 -4.16 -2.15
C THR A 35 1.37 -3.75 -0.95
N GLU A 36 0.09 -4.09 -1.01
CA GLU A 36 -0.89 -3.85 0.04
C GLU A 36 -0.95 -5.04 1.01
N VAL A 37 -1.25 -4.78 2.29
CA VAL A 37 -1.52 -5.84 3.26
C VAL A 37 -2.86 -6.50 2.93
N ASP A 38 -2.87 -7.83 2.84
CA ASP A 38 -4.11 -8.59 2.67
C ASP A 38 -4.90 -8.66 3.99
N GLN A 39 -6.16 -8.24 3.94
CA GLN A 39 -7.10 -8.32 5.07
C GLN A 39 -7.31 -9.76 5.54
N GLY A 40 -7.32 -10.73 4.61
CA GLY A 40 -7.41 -12.15 4.95
C GLY A 40 -6.24 -12.59 5.82
N ALA A 41 -5.02 -12.19 5.44
CA ALA A 41 -3.82 -12.48 6.22
C ALA A 41 -3.85 -11.92 7.65
N ILE A 42 -4.43 -10.74 7.87
CA ILE A 42 -4.60 -10.17 9.23
C ILE A 42 -5.46 -11.09 10.09
N VAL A 43 -6.60 -11.54 9.57
CA VAL A 43 -7.56 -12.37 10.31
C VAL A 43 -7.03 -13.79 10.55
N GLU A 44 -6.38 -14.38 9.55
CA GLU A 44 -5.92 -15.78 9.60
C GLU A 44 -4.65 -15.97 10.45
N HIS A 45 -3.75 -14.98 10.49
CA HIS A 45 -2.45 -15.12 11.17
C HIS A 45 -2.42 -14.54 12.59
N LYS A 46 -2.97 -15.27 13.58
CA LYS A 46 -3.04 -14.82 15.00
C LYS A 46 -1.76 -14.26 15.62
N ARG A 47 -0.58 -14.76 15.25
CA ARG A 47 0.70 -14.31 15.81
C ARG A 47 1.24 -13.05 15.14
N LEU A 48 0.84 -12.82 13.89
CA LEU A 48 1.30 -11.71 13.07
C LEU A 48 0.21 -10.65 12.84
N SER A 49 -1.03 -10.93 13.24
CA SER A 49 -2.19 -10.06 13.01
C SER A 49 -1.90 -8.63 13.45
N HIS A 50 -1.39 -8.42 14.66
CA HIS A 50 -1.05 -7.09 15.18
C HIS A 50 0.09 -6.41 14.39
N ALA A 51 1.06 -7.17 13.88
CA ALA A 51 2.13 -6.61 13.05
C ALA A 51 1.62 -6.25 11.64
N LEU A 52 0.67 -7.03 11.10
CA LEU A 52 0.03 -6.79 9.82
C LEU A 52 -0.94 -5.60 9.88
N GLU A 53 -1.71 -5.45 10.97
CA GLU A 53 -2.52 -4.26 11.25
C GLU A 53 -1.66 -3.00 11.33
N LEU A 54 -0.51 -3.07 12.01
CA LEU A 54 0.43 -1.96 12.05
C LEU A 54 0.98 -1.64 10.65
N ALA A 55 1.33 -2.66 9.86
CA ALA A 55 1.78 -2.46 8.49
C ALA A 55 0.68 -1.82 7.62
N GLU A 56 -0.58 -2.20 7.81
CA GLU A 56 -1.73 -1.58 7.15
C GLU A 56 -1.87 -0.10 7.55
N MET A 57 -1.79 0.23 8.84
CA MET A 57 -1.82 1.62 9.31
C MET A 57 -0.69 2.46 8.71
N MET A 58 0.52 1.89 8.60
CA MET A 58 1.64 2.55 7.93
C MET A 58 1.37 2.78 6.44
N GLN A 59 0.79 1.79 5.76
CA GLN A 59 0.43 1.91 4.34
C GLN A 59 -0.65 2.98 4.11
N ALA A 60 -1.64 3.08 4.99
CA ALA A 60 -2.68 4.11 4.91
C ALA A 60 -2.12 5.54 5.02
N GLN A 61 -1.00 5.73 5.74
CA GLN A 61 -0.33 7.02 5.85
C GLN A 61 0.71 7.27 4.74
N ARG A 62 1.04 6.25 3.95
CA ARG A 62 2.07 6.33 2.93
C ARG A 62 1.56 7.05 1.68
N ASP A 63 2.42 7.84 1.07
CA ASP A 63 2.19 8.38 -0.25
C ASP A 63 2.47 7.30 -1.31
N ASP A 64 1.41 6.75 -1.89
CA ASP A 64 1.46 5.69 -2.92
C ASP A 64 1.62 6.24 -4.34
N ARG A 65 1.99 7.51 -4.48
CA ARG A 65 2.30 8.08 -5.80
C ARG A 65 3.71 7.65 -6.19
N SER A 66 3.79 6.88 -7.29
CA SER A 66 5.05 6.52 -7.95
C SER A 66 5.96 7.74 -8.12
N ILE A 67 7.24 7.55 -7.78
CA ILE A 67 8.33 8.54 -7.92
C ILE A 67 8.21 9.22 -9.29
N SER A 68 8.11 10.55 -9.25
CA SER A 68 7.97 11.43 -10.40
C SER A 68 8.93 11.05 -11.53
N GLY A 69 8.40 10.67 -12.69
CA GLY A 69 9.20 10.35 -13.87
C GLY A 69 8.75 9.13 -14.67
N SER A 70 7.79 8.34 -14.17
CA SER A 70 7.18 7.29 -14.99
C SER A 70 6.41 7.93 -16.16
N PRO A 71 6.64 7.50 -17.42
CA PRO A 71 5.90 8.01 -18.55
C PRO A 71 4.39 7.90 -18.32
N SER A 72 3.65 8.92 -18.72
CA SER A 72 2.19 8.88 -18.66
C SER A 72 1.68 7.68 -19.45
N ARG A 73 0.89 6.81 -18.81
CA ARG A 73 0.13 5.74 -19.48
C ARG A 73 -1.12 6.31 -20.16
N THR A 74 -0.96 7.38 -20.93
CA THR A 74 -2.06 8.13 -21.57
C THR A 74 -2.89 7.22 -22.49
N ASN A 75 -2.28 6.15 -23.01
CA ASN A 75 -2.94 5.14 -23.85
C ASN A 75 -4.08 4.39 -23.13
N ARG A 76 -4.13 4.41 -21.79
CA ARG A 76 -5.22 3.81 -21.00
C ARG A 76 -6.30 4.82 -20.59
N GLY A 77 -6.21 6.09 -21.02
CA GLY A 77 -7.14 7.14 -20.59
C GLY A 77 -7.05 7.50 -19.10
N VAL A 78 -6.07 6.95 -18.38
CA VAL A 78 -5.82 7.27 -16.97
C VAL A 78 -5.14 8.62 -16.90
N LYS A 79 -5.70 9.54 -16.11
CA LYS A 79 -5.12 10.87 -15.92
C LYS A 79 -3.72 10.75 -15.31
N VAL A 80 -2.81 11.61 -15.78
CA VAL A 80 -1.49 11.77 -15.18
C VAL A 80 -1.66 12.07 -13.69
N ARG A 81 -1.03 11.26 -12.83
CA ARG A 81 -1.01 11.54 -11.39
C ARG A 81 -0.30 12.88 -11.17
N SER A 82 -0.89 13.75 -10.35
CA SER A 82 -0.26 15.03 -10.03
C SER A 82 1.10 14.79 -9.35
N PRO A 83 2.13 15.58 -9.68
CA PRO A 83 3.45 15.44 -9.05
C PRO A 83 3.43 15.88 -7.58
N LYS A 84 2.48 16.72 -7.17
CA LYS A 84 2.41 17.28 -5.82
C LYS A 84 1.85 16.31 -4.77
N ARG A 85 2.60 16.12 -3.68
CA ARG A 85 2.26 15.35 -2.48
C ARG A 85 0.86 15.64 -1.96
N VAL A 86 0.15 14.56 -1.61
CA VAL A 86 -1.09 14.67 -0.87
C VAL A 86 -0.75 15.25 0.51
N PRO A 87 -1.42 16.31 0.96
CA PRO A 87 -1.18 16.86 2.29
C PRO A 87 -1.42 15.79 3.35
N GLY A 88 -0.44 15.59 4.25
CA GLY A 88 -0.56 14.66 5.38
C GLY A 88 -0.07 13.23 5.14
N THR A 89 0.21 12.80 3.91
CA THR A 89 0.85 11.48 3.64
C THR A 89 2.36 11.55 3.82
N LYS A 90 3.07 10.43 4.01
CA LYS A 90 4.55 10.35 4.12
C LYS A 90 5.18 9.45 3.06
N GLU A 91 6.38 9.76 2.59
CA GLU A 91 7.12 8.81 1.75
C GLU A 91 7.62 7.62 2.58
N SER A 92 7.84 6.48 1.92
CA SER A 92 8.34 5.27 2.60
C SER A 92 9.65 5.47 3.37
N ARG A 93 10.50 6.42 2.95
CA ARG A 93 11.79 6.72 3.60
C ARG A 93 11.69 7.78 4.69
N GLU A 94 10.54 8.46 4.80
CA GLU A 94 10.29 9.50 5.80
C GLU A 94 9.73 8.93 7.10
N PHE A 95 9.29 7.67 7.12
CA PHE A 95 8.85 7.01 8.34
C PHE A 95 9.99 6.89 9.34
N THR A 96 9.80 7.47 10.51
CA THR A 96 10.75 7.45 11.62
C THR A 96 10.34 6.42 12.68
N ARG A 97 11.24 6.17 13.63
CA ARG A 97 10.93 5.32 14.79
C ARG A 97 9.78 5.90 15.63
N ASP A 98 9.75 7.21 15.81
CA ASP A 98 8.71 7.88 16.62
C ASP A 98 7.32 7.68 16.00
N ASP A 99 7.24 7.65 14.66
CA ASP A 99 6.01 7.35 13.95
C ASP A 99 5.50 5.94 14.25
N LEU A 100 6.41 4.96 14.29
CA LEU A 100 6.08 3.58 14.66
C LEU A 100 5.59 3.50 16.10
N GLU A 101 6.29 4.16 17.03
CA GLU A 101 5.89 4.16 18.45
C GLU A 101 4.51 4.80 18.64
N GLN A 102 4.20 5.89 17.92
CA GLN A 102 2.88 6.52 17.92
C GLN A 102 1.81 5.59 17.34
N MET A 103 2.09 4.90 16.22
CA MET A 103 1.15 3.96 15.63
C MET A 103 0.88 2.75 16.53
N ILE A 104 1.90 2.19 17.19
CA ILE A 104 1.74 1.13 18.18
C ILE A 104 0.83 1.60 19.32
N GLY A 105 1.07 2.82 19.82
CA GLY A 105 0.22 3.44 20.84
C GLY A 105 -1.23 3.56 20.40
N GLN A 106 -1.48 4.10 19.20
CA GLN A 106 -2.82 4.25 18.63
C GLN A 106 -3.52 2.89 18.45
N LEU A 107 -2.83 1.91 17.90
CA LEU A 107 -3.37 0.56 17.68
C LEU A 107 -3.74 -0.08 19.02
N SER A 108 -2.89 0.02 20.04
CA SER A 108 -3.20 -0.51 21.37
C SER A 108 -4.45 0.14 22.00
N GLN A 109 -4.63 1.46 21.81
CA GLN A 109 -5.81 2.17 22.29
C GLN A 109 -7.09 1.76 21.55
N GLN A 110 -6.99 1.52 20.23
CA GLN A 110 -8.10 1.01 19.43
C GLN A 110 -8.55 -0.38 19.92
N HIS A 111 -7.60 -1.28 20.18
CA HIS A 111 -7.89 -2.61 20.75
C HIS A 111 -8.51 -2.53 22.15
N ALA A 112 -8.01 -1.65 23.02
CA ALA A 112 -8.59 -1.44 24.35
C ALA A 112 -10.02 -0.89 24.28
N ALA A 113 -10.27 0.12 23.43
CA ALA A 113 -11.61 0.68 23.22
C ALA A 113 -12.59 -0.34 22.61
N ALA A 114 -12.12 -1.19 21.68
CA ALA A 114 -12.92 -2.28 21.12
C ALA A 114 -13.33 -3.29 22.20
N ALA A 115 -12.43 -3.66 23.12
CA ALA A 115 -12.74 -4.55 24.23
C ALA A 115 -13.78 -3.95 25.22
N GLU A 116 -13.68 -2.66 25.52
CA GLU A 116 -14.62 -1.96 26.40
C GLU A 116 -16.03 -1.82 25.79
N SER A 117 -16.10 -1.53 24.49
CA SER A 117 -17.37 -1.39 23.77
C SER A 117 -18.12 -2.73 23.61
N GLY A 118 -17.41 -3.84 23.37
CA GLY A 118 -17.97 -5.19 23.38
C GLY A 118 -18.52 -5.60 24.75
N THR A 119 -17.90 -5.12 25.83
CA THR A 119 -18.37 -5.39 27.20
C THR A 119 -19.66 -4.62 27.54
N LYS A 120 -19.79 -3.35 27.11
CA LYS A 120 -20.99 -2.53 27.38
C LYS A 120 -22.23 -2.96 26.58
N ALA A 121 -22.06 -3.53 25.39
CA ALA A 121 -23.17 -4.03 24.57
C ALA A 121 -23.84 -5.28 25.15
N ASN A 122 -23.06 -6.19 25.77
CA ASN A 122 -23.56 -7.45 26.31
C ASN A 122 -24.37 -7.32 27.63
N HIS A 123 -24.45 -6.13 28.21
CA HIS A 123 -25.24 -5.88 29.44
C HIS A 123 -26.66 -5.33 29.16
N ARG A 124 -27.10 -5.23 27.88
CA ARG A 124 -28.45 -4.75 27.50
C ARG A 124 -29.30 -5.82 26.82
N SER A 125 -29.67 -6.88 27.55
CA SER A 125 -30.95 -7.61 27.41
C SER A 125 -30.99 -8.66 28.53
N GLY A 126 -32.06 -8.96 29.25
CA GLY A 126 -33.42 -8.50 29.22
C GLY A 126 -34.06 -8.87 30.56
N LYS A 127 -34.90 -7.95 31.01
CA LYS A 127 -35.68 -7.90 32.25
C LYS A 127 -36.53 -9.17 32.46
N ALA A 128 -36.57 -9.64 33.71
CA ALA A 128 -37.36 -10.77 34.18
C ALA A 128 -38.83 -10.70 33.69
N ARG A 129 -39.34 -11.84 33.23
CA ARG A 129 -40.77 -12.14 33.13
C ARG A 129 -41.15 -13.04 34.30
#